data_AF-A0A921ZV05-F1
#
_entry.id   AF-A0A921ZV05-F1
#
_cell.length_a   1.000
_cell.length_b   1.000
_cell.length_c   1.000
_cell.angle_alpha   90.00
_cell.angle_beta   90.00
_cell.angle_gamma   90.00
#
_symmetry.space_group_name_H-M   'P 1'
#
loop_
_entity.id
_entity.type
_entity.pdbx_description
1 polymer ?
#
loop_
_entity_poly.entity_id
_entity_poly.type
_entity_poly.pdbx_seq_one_letter_code
_entity_poly.pdbx_strand_id
1 'polypeptide(L)'
;MEGCLLKLLVLIIAFIAISIQLTNAYDDLPCEAHAVANRSVICRCRAQYCDTVIREVPAEGEIITYTSSDSGLRFYKESSRFEDSESFDNSLVYNLDPEIKYQTINGFGGAITDST
;
A
#
# COMPACT_ATOMS: atom_id res chain seq x y z
N MET A 1 37.09 30.05 20.96
CA MET A 1 36.99 28.97 19.94
C MET A 1 35.87 27.98 20.24
N GLU A 2 35.41 27.84 21.49
CA GLU A 2 34.36 26.87 21.87
C GLU A 2 32.95 27.20 21.34
N GLY A 3 32.60 28.48 21.21
CA GLY A 3 31.30 28.89 20.65
C GLY A 3 31.15 28.67 19.14
N CYS A 4 32.24 28.43 18.41
CA CYS A 4 32.20 28.14 16.97
C CYS A 4 31.84 26.67 16.72
N LEU A 5 32.42 25.75 17.51
CA LEU A 5 32.15 24.33 17.43
C LEU A 5 30.69 24.00 17.79
N LEU A 6 30.15 24.65 18.83
CA LEU A 6 28.76 24.47 19.24
C LEU A 6 27.77 24.96 18.17
N LYS A 7 28.05 26.11 17.53
CA LYS A 7 27.22 26.63 16.43
C LYS A 7 27.27 25.72 15.20
N LEU A 8 28.45 25.16 14.89
CA LEU A 8 28.62 24.22 13.79
C LEU A 8 27.84 22.93 14.03
N LEU A 9 27.88 22.39 15.25
CA LEU A 9 27.09 21.22 15.66
C LEU A 9 25.59 21.47 15.54
N VAL A 10 25.09 22.63 15.98
CA VAL A 10 23.67 22.98 15.87
C VAL A 10 23.21 23.08 14.41
N LEU A 11 24.04 23.65 13.53
CA LEU A 11 23.73 23.75 12.11
C LEU A 11 23.69 22.37 11.43
N ILE A 12 24.61 21.47 11.78
CA ILE A 12 24.65 20.10 11.26
C ILE A 12 23.41 19.32 11.73
N ILE A 13 23.04 19.42 13.01
CA ILE A 13 21.84 18.76 13.56
C ILE A 13 20.57 19.30 12.89
N ALA A 14 20.47 20.61 12.67
CA ALA A 14 19.34 21.21 11.97
C ALA A 14 19.24 20.72 10.51
N PHE A 15 20.36 20.63 9.81
CA PHE A 15 20.40 20.14 8.42
C PHE A 15 20.02 18.65 8.34
N ILE A 16 20.50 17.82 9.27
CA ILE A 16 20.13 16.41 9.38
C ILE A 16 18.62 16.27 9.64
N ALA A 17 18.07 17.02 10.61
CA ALA A 17 16.64 16.99 10.91
C ALA A 17 15.75 17.41 9.72
N ILE A 18 16.19 18.42 8.95
CA ILE A 18 15.50 18.84 7.72
C ILE A 18 15.58 17.77 6.63
N SER A 19 16.73 17.12 6.48
CA SER A 19 16.92 16.03 5.49
C SER A 19 16.09 14.78 5.81
N ILE A 20 15.88 14.47 7.09
CA ILE A 20 15.01 13.36 7.54
C ILE A 20 13.53 13.63 7.20
N GLN A 21 13.10 14.89 7.13
CA GLN A 21 11.74 15.24 6.69
C GLN A 21 11.56 15.24 5.17
N LEU A 22 12.65 15.14 4.38
CA LEU A 22 12.61 15.11 2.91
C LEU A 22 12.63 13.68 2.34
N THR A 23 12.78 12.66 3.19
CA THR A 23 12.50 11.27 2.78
C THR A 23 11.00 11.07 2.76
N ASN A 24 10.36 11.47 1.66
CA ASN A 24 8.99 11.09 1.38
C ASN A 24 8.97 9.57 1.18
N ALA A 25 8.58 8.82 2.21
CA ALA A 25 7.91 7.55 1.95
C ALA A 25 6.63 7.95 1.19
N TYR A 26 6.61 7.70 -0.12
CA TYR A 26 5.38 7.84 -0.88
C TYR A 26 4.49 6.70 -0.39
N ASP A 27 3.56 7.03 0.50
CA ASP A 27 2.58 6.11 1.06
C ASP A 27 1.26 6.25 0.31
N ASP A 28 0.41 5.23 0.44
CA ASP A 28 -0.92 5.25 -0.15
C ASP A 28 -1.73 6.41 0.46
N LEU A 29 -2.31 7.26 -0.40
CA LEU A 29 -3.33 8.20 0.06
C LEU A 29 -4.60 7.40 0.37
N PRO A 30 -5.13 7.47 1.60
CA PRO A 30 -6.28 6.65 1.96
C PRO A 30 -7.56 7.14 1.28
N CYS A 31 -8.52 6.24 1.12
CA CYS A 31 -9.87 6.58 0.68
C CYS A 31 -10.51 7.64 1.59
N GLU A 32 -10.90 8.78 1.03
CA GLU A 32 -11.78 9.74 1.72
C GLU A 32 -13.21 9.19 1.72
N ALA A 33 -13.46 8.26 2.66
CA ALA A 33 -14.70 7.49 2.70
C ALA A 33 -15.93 8.39 2.87
N HIS A 34 -16.92 8.18 2.00
CA HIS A 34 -18.21 8.85 2.05
C HIS A 34 -19.33 7.80 2.09
N ALA A 35 -20.16 7.86 3.12
CA ALA A 35 -21.27 6.94 3.30
C ALA A 35 -22.37 7.21 2.27
N VAL A 36 -22.91 6.14 1.69
CA VAL A 36 -24.06 6.18 0.78
C VAL A 36 -25.15 5.27 1.34
N ALA A 37 -26.39 5.73 1.34
CA ALA A 37 -27.51 4.96 1.90
C ALA A 37 -27.64 3.59 1.20
N ASN A 38 -27.79 2.53 1.99
CA ASN A 38 -27.96 1.14 1.54
C ASN A 38 -26.83 0.60 0.66
N ARG A 39 -25.60 1.11 0.81
CA ARG A 39 -24.42 0.68 0.07
C ARG A 39 -23.19 0.73 0.96
N SER A 40 -22.10 0.10 0.51
CA SER A 40 -20.78 0.38 1.03
C SER A 40 -20.36 1.84 0.78
N VAL A 41 -19.25 2.27 1.39
CA VAL A 41 -18.71 3.63 1.22
C VAL A 41 -18.21 3.88 -0.22
N ILE A 42 -18.15 5.13 -0.64
CA ILE A 42 -17.42 5.52 -1.86
C ILE A 42 -16.17 6.31 -1.47
N CYS A 43 -15.14 6.30 -2.32
CA CYS A 43 -13.98 7.18 -2.17
C CYS A 43 -14.26 8.49 -2.88
N ARG A 44 -14.27 9.59 -2.13
CA ARG A 44 -14.55 10.90 -2.69
C ARG A 44 -13.26 11.51 -3.24
N CYS A 45 -13.17 11.60 -4.56
CA CYS A 45 -12.10 12.31 -5.23
C CYS A 45 -12.50 13.74 -5.60
N ARG A 46 -11.54 14.67 -5.47
CA ARG A 46 -11.63 16.10 -5.80
C ARG A 46 -10.35 16.50 -6.54
N ALA A 47 -10.31 17.72 -7.09
CA ALA A 47 -9.17 18.19 -7.85
C ALA A 47 -7.82 18.14 -7.09
N GLN A 48 -7.82 18.27 -5.76
CA GLN A 48 -6.60 18.23 -4.94
C GLN A 48 -6.39 16.93 -4.17
N TYR A 49 -7.31 15.97 -4.25
CA TYR A 49 -7.25 14.75 -3.44
C TYR A 49 -7.97 13.59 -4.12
N CYS A 50 -7.29 12.45 -4.22
CA CYS A 50 -7.89 11.17 -4.55
C CYS A 50 -7.01 10.09 -3.89
N ASP A 51 -7.60 8.97 -3.51
CA ASP A 51 -6.83 7.85 -2.98
C ASP A 51 -5.87 7.29 -4.02
N THR A 52 -4.76 6.72 -3.54
CA THR A 52 -3.73 6.13 -4.39
C THR A 52 -3.36 4.76 -3.88
N VAL A 53 -2.93 3.90 -4.79
CA VAL A 53 -2.40 2.56 -4.47
C VAL A 53 -1.07 2.39 -5.16
N ILE A 54 -0.02 2.35 -4.36
CA ILE A 54 1.37 2.18 -4.77
C ILE A 54 1.67 0.70 -4.73
N ARG A 55 1.95 0.12 -5.89
CA ARG A 55 2.27 -1.30 -5.99
C ARG A 55 3.75 -1.52 -5.82
N GLU A 56 4.09 -2.40 -4.89
CA GLU A 56 5.45 -2.81 -4.61
C GLU A 56 5.61 -4.29 -4.95
N VAL A 57 6.81 -4.67 -5.38
CA VAL A 57 7.17 -6.07 -5.52
C VAL A 57 7.63 -6.55 -4.14
N PRO A 58 6.99 -7.56 -3.54
CA PRO A 58 7.41 -8.05 -2.24
C PRO A 58 8.84 -8.60 -2.30
N ALA A 59 9.59 -8.44 -1.21
CA ALA A 59 10.89 -9.09 -1.09
C ALA A 59 10.72 -10.62 -0.99
N GLU A 60 11.83 -11.35 -1.15
CA GLU A 60 11.82 -12.80 -0.98
C GLU A 60 11.34 -13.18 0.44
N GLY A 61 10.38 -14.09 0.52
CA GLY A 61 9.75 -14.50 1.78
C GLY A 61 8.66 -13.56 2.30
N GLU A 62 8.31 -12.50 1.56
CA GLU A 62 7.26 -11.56 1.92
C GLU A 62 6.01 -11.69 1.04
N ILE A 63 4.88 -11.28 1.60
CA ILE A 63 3.56 -11.29 0.97
C ILE A 63 2.97 -9.89 1.12
N ILE A 64 2.44 -9.34 0.03
CA ILE A 64 1.63 -8.12 0.07
C ILE A 64 0.17 -8.49 -0.25
N THR A 65 -0.73 -8.19 0.68
CA THR A 65 -2.17 -8.41 0.55
C THR A 65 -2.89 -7.09 0.33
N TYR A 66 -3.82 -7.06 -0.62
CA TYR A 66 -4.71 -5.92 -0.85
C TYR A 66 -6.16 -6.33 -0.57
N THR A 67 -6.77 -5.70 0.42
CA THR A 67 -8.11 -6.05 0.89
C THR A 67 -9.12 -4.95 0.59
N SER A 68 -10.25 -5.33 0.01
CA SER A 68 -11.43 -4.46 -0.09
C SER A 68 -12.63 -5.16 0.55
N SER A 69 -13.48 -4.40 1.24
CA SER A 69 -14.62 -4.97 1.97
C SER A 69 -15.89 -4.12 1.82
N ASP A 70 -17.04 -4.76 2.04
CA ASP A 70 -18.32 -4.05 2.12
C ASP A 70 -18.36 -3.10 3.33
N SER A 71 -17.66 -3.43 4.41
CA SER A 71 -17.50 -2.56 5.58
C SER A 71 -16.65 -1.30 5.32
N GLY A 72 -15.94 -1.22 4.19
CA GLY A 72 -15.32 0.01 3.71
C GLY A 72 -13.80 -0.02 3.51
N LEU A 73 -13.13 -1.18 3.60
CA LEU A 73 -11.73 -1.28 3.18
C LEU A 73 -11.62 -1.06 1.67
N ARG A 74 -10.60 -0.32 1.23
CA ARG A 74 -10.39 0.08 -0.16
C ARG A 74 -8.92 -0.09 -0.49
N PHE A 75 -8.58 -1.17 -1.20
CA PHE A 75 -7.21 -1.59 -1.48
C PHE A 75 -6.28 -1.48 -0.25
N TYR A 76 -6.80 -1.81 0.93
CA TYR A 76 -6.03 -1.73 2.17
C TYR A 76 -4.86 -2.71 2.08
N LYS A 77 -3.65 -2.17 2.17
CA LYS A 77 -2.41 -2.88 1.93
C LYS A 77 -1.82 -3.37 3.26
N GLU A 78 -1.46 -4.64 3.30
CA GLU A 78 -0.73 -5.24 4.42
C GLU A 78 0.45 -6.05 3.91
N SER A 79 1.57 -5.99 4.63
CA SER A 79 2.74 -6.84 4.41
C SER A 79 2.83 -7.91 5.49
N SER A 80 3.00 -9.16 5.08
CA SER A 80 3.28 -10.28 5.97
C SER A 80 4.44 -11.12 5.45
N ARG A 81 4.85 -12.13 6.21
CA ARG A 81 5.92 -13.06 5.82
C ARG A 81 5.35 -14.47 5.77
N PHE A 82 5.96 -15.34 4.97
CA PHE A 82 5.65 -16.76 5.03
C PHE A 82 5.97 -17.31 6.42
N GLU A 83 5.12 -18.18 6.93
CA GLU A 83 5.38 -18.94 8.14
C GLU A 83 6.04 -20.28 7.78
N ASP A 84 7.05 -20.68 8.55
CA ASP A 84 7.77 -21.94 8.36
C ASP A 84 7.01 -23.17 8.90
N SER A 85 5.81 -22.99 9.49
CA SER A 85 5.12 -24.05 10.24
C SER A 85 4.01 -24.73 9.44
N GLU A 86 3.99 -26.07 9.47
CA GLU A 86 2.98 -26.92 8.84
C GLU A 86 1.77 -27.22 9.75
N SER A 87 1.63 -26.56 10.91
CA SER A 87 0.53 -26.84 11.83
C SER A 87 -0.75 -26.13 11.40
N PHE A 88 -1.35 -26.64 10.33
CA PHE A 88 -2.65 -26.21 9.80
C PHE A 88 -3.82 -26.86 10.57
N ASP A 89 -3.84 -26.75 11.90
CA ASP A 89 -4.86 -27.43 12.71
C ASP A 89 -6.24 -26.79 12.45
N ASN A 90 -7.16 -27.55 11.82
CA ASN A 90 -8.50 -27.12 11.38
C ASN A 90 -8.60 -25.94 10.40
N SER A 91 -7.52 -25.60 9.69
CA SER A 91 -7.53 -24.48 8.71
C SER A 91 -7.87 -24.93 7.29
N LEU A 92 -8.52 -24.06 6.52
CA LEU A 92 -8.73 -24.25 5.07
C LEU A 92 -7.41 -23.95 4.34
N VAL A 93 -6.85 -24.96 3.67
CA VAL A 93 -5.56 -24.85 2.97
C VAL A 93 -5.77 -24.80 1.45
N TYR A 94 -5.15 -23.82 0.80
CA TYR A 94 -5.08 -23.71 -0.65
C TYR A 94 -3.66 -24.09 -1.14
N ASN A 95 -3.55 -25.20 -1.86
CA ASN A 95 -2.28 -25.68 -2.41
C ASN A 95 -2.14 -25.25 -3.87
N LEU A 96 -1.06 -24.53 -4.18
CA LEU A 96 -0.73 -24.09 -5.54
C LEU A 96 0.26 -25.07 -6.17
N ASP A 97 -0.12 -25.66 -7.31
CA ASP A 97 0.76 -26.50 -8.12
C ASP A 97 1.23 -25.72 -9.35
N PRO A 98 2.51 -25.30 -9.43
CA PRO A 98 3.04 -24.51 -10.55
C PRO A 98 3.26 -25.32 -11.84
N GLU A 99 3.19 -26.66 -11.79
CA GLU A 99 3.30 -27.52 -12.99
C GLU A 99 2.00 -27.54 -13.78
N ILE A 100 0.86 -27.36 -13.11
CA ILE A 100 -0.46 -27.30 -13.73
C ILE A 100 -0.70 -25.89 -14.29
N LYS A 101 -0.66 -25.77 -15.62
CA LYS A 101 -0.82 -24.49 -16.33
C LYS A 101 -2.16 -24.42 -17.06
N TYR A 102 -2.69 -23.20 -17.16
CA TYR A 102 -3.92 -22.89 -17.89
C TYR A 102 -3.65 -21.82 -18.97
N GLN A 103 -4.64 -20.96 -19.27
CA GLN A 103 -4.49 -19.88 -20.23
C GLN A 103 -3.49 -18.81 -19.76
N THR A 104 -2.81 -18.18 -20.71
CA THR A 104 -2.08 -16.93 -20.45
C THR A 104 -3.05 -15.76 -20.33
N ILE A 105 -2.80 -14.86 -19.37
CA ILE A 105 -3.62 -13.66 -19.18
C ILE A 105 -3.05 -12.53 -20.03
N ASN A 106 -3.87 -11.98 -20.93
CA ASN A 106 -3.47 -10.82 -21.75
C ASN A 106 -3.51 -9.52 -20.96
N GLY A 107 -4.52 -9.31 -20.12
CA GLY A 107 -4.68 -8.10 -19.31
C GLY A 107 -6.11 -7.84 -18.84
N PHE A 108 -6.30 -6.71 -18.16
CA PHE A 108 -7.58 -6.22 -17.62
C PHE A 108 -7.73 -4.73 -17.96
N GLY A 109 -8.97 -4.25 -18.13
CA GLY A 109 -9.23 -2.86 -18.49
C GLY A 109 -10.71 -2.51 -18.50
N GLY A 110 -11.05 -1.40 -19.16
CA GLY A 110 -12.42 -0.92 -19.33
C GLY A 110 -12.68 -0.42 -20.74
N ALA A 111 -13.95 -0.17 -21.06
CA ALA A 111 -14.34 0.41 -22.33
C ALA A 111 -14.13 1.94 -22.32
N ILE A 112 -13.65 2.49 -23.43
CA ILE A 112 -13.55 3.94 -23.64
C ILE A 112 -14.62 4.29 -24.67
N THR A 113 -15.68 4.93 -24.20
CA THR A 113 -16.86 5.32 -25.00
C THR A 113 -17.15 6.80 -24.81
N ASP A 114 -17.98 7.38 -25.69
CA ASP A 114 -18.39 8.80 -25.60
C ASP A 114 -19.01 9.20 -24.25
N SER A 115 -19.53 8.24 -23.50
CA SER A 115 -20.21 8.46 -22.21
C SER A 115 -19.32 8.33 -20.98
N THR A 116 -18.09 7.84 -21.13
CA THR A 116 -17.18 7.53 -20.00
C THR A 116 -16.37 8.74 -19.59
#